data_AF-A0A809PV44-F1
#
_entry.id   AF-A0A809PV44-F1
#
_cell.length_a   1.000
_cell.length_b   1.000
_cell.length_c   1.000
_cell.angle_alpha   90.00
_cell.angle_beta   90.00
_cell.angle_gamma   90.00
#
_symmetry.space_group_name_H-M   'P 1'
#
loop_
_entity.id
_entity.type
_entity.pdbx_description
1 polymer ?
#
loop_
_entity_poly.entity_id
_entity_poly.type
_entity_poly.pdbx_seq_one_letter_code
_entity_poly.pdbx_strand_id
1 'polypeptide(L)'
;MFFLNSKLRALVLATILLALSGSVTAVETVRLKDLGKFAGWRENALVGYGLVTGLANTGDSPNNKATRQSIANVLAQFDVAVQPELVLSRNVAAVMVTAKLPPVARQGDSIDVTVTSIGDARSLVGGLC
;
A
#
# COMPACT_ATOMS: atom_id res chain seq x y z
N MET A 1 -12.98 31.69 73.30
CA MET A 1 -12.41 31.59 71.95
C MET A 1 -12.28 30.11 71.59
N PHE A 2 -13.34 29.58 70.96
CA PHE A 2 -13.54 28.25 70.34
C PHE A 2 -12.77 27.01 70.87
N PHE A 3 -13.37 26.30 71.84
CA PHE A 3 -13.10 24.88 72.09
C PHE A 3 -13.67 24.05 70.92
N LEU A 4 -12.83 23.74 69.94
CA LEU A 4 -13.22 22.87 68.84
C LEU A 4 -13.08 21.40 69.27
N ASN A 5 -14.19 20.65 69.28
CA ASN A 5 -14.28 19.25 69.67
C ASN A 5 -13.19 18.39 68.99
N SER A 6 -12.51 17.52 69.75
CA SER A 6 -11.46 16.62 69.25
C SER A 6 -11.91 15.73 68.08
N LYS A 7 -13.19 15.31 68.10
CA LYS A 7 -13.81 14.55 67.00
C LYS A 7 -13.94 15.37 65.70
N LEU A 8 -14.17 16.68 65.80
CA LEU A 8 -14.29 17.57 64.64
C LEU A 8 -12.91 17.81 64.00
N ARG A 9 -11.85 17.92 64.80
CA ARG A 9 -10.47 17.99 64.29
C ARG A 9 -10.06 16.71 63.58
N ALA A 10 -10.40 15.55 64.13
CA ALA A 10 -10.13 14.25 63.51
C ALA A 10 -10.88 14.11 62.17
N LEU A 11 -12.12 14.58 62.09
CA LEU A 11 -12.91 14.55 60.85
C LEU A 11 -12.33 15.46 59.76
N VAL A 12 -11.86 16.66 60.14
CA VAL A 12 -11.18 17.61 59.23
C VAL A 12 -9.84 17.04 58.74
N LEU A 13 -9.05 16.42 59.62
CA LEU A 13 -7.80 15.76 59.23
C LEU A 13 -8.05 14.58 58.30
N ALA A 14 -9.08 13.76 58.55
CA ALA A 14 -9.44 12.65 57.69
C ALA A 14 -9.92 13.11 56.30
N THR A 15 -10.67 14.21 56.20
CA THR A 15 -11.10 14.77 54.92
C THR A 15 -9.94 15.41 54.15
N ILE A 16 -8.99 16.05 54.83
CA ILE A 16 -7.76 16.55 54.20
C ILE A 16 -6.90 15.38 53.69
N LEU A 17 -6.77 14.30 54.46
CA LEU A 17 -6.01 13.12 54.05
C LEU A 17 -6.64 12.42 52.83
N LEU A 18 -7.97 12.35 52.79
CA LEU A 18 -8.71 11.79 51.67
C LEU A 18 -8.62 12.67 50.41
N ALA A 19 -8.64 14.00 50.58
CA ALA A 19 -8.44 14.95 49.49
C ALA A 19 -7.00 14.90 48.92
N LEU A 20 -6.00 14.60 49.75
CA LEU A 20 -4.60 14.43 49.31
C LEU A 20 -4.35 13.08 48.61
N SER A 21 -5.25 12.11 48.75
CA SER A 21 -5.09 10.76 48.17
C SER A 21 -5.55 10.65 46.70
N GLY A 22 -6.11 11.73 46.14
CA GLY A 22 -6.90 11.72 44.90
C GLY A 22 -6.19 12.08 43.60
N SER A 23 -4.86 11.94 43.48
CA SER A 23 -4.16 12.20 42.22
C SER A 23 -3.52 10.93 41.65
N VAL A 24 -4.36 9.94 41.33
CA VAL A 24 -3.96 8.92 40.36
C VAL A 24 -4.00 9.60 39.00
N THR A 25 -2.85 10.08 38.54
CA THR A 25 -2.68 10.49 37.15
C THR A 25 -3.04 9.29 36.29
N ALA A 26 -4.07 9.43 35.46
CA ALA A 26 -4.36 8.47 34.41
C ALA A 26 -3.09 8.40 33.55
N VAL A 27 -2.37 7.28 33.63
CA VAL A 27 -1.21 7.02 32.78
C VAL A 27 -1.77 6.79 31.39
N GLU A 28 -1.83 7.86 30.61
CA GLU A 28 -2.15 7.78 29.19
C GLU A 28 -1.00 7.00 28.53
N THR A 29 -1.25 5.73 28.22
CA THR A 29 -0.26 4.86 27.60
C THR A 29 -0.10 5.26 26.14
N VAL A 30 0.69 6.30 25.88
CA VAL A 30 1.04 6.68 24.51
C VAL A 30 2.03 5.64 23.98
N ARG A 31 1.59 4.88 22.97
CA ARG A 31 2.44 3.85 22.38
C ARG A 31 3.54 4.54 21.58
N LEU A 32 4.79 4.09 21.71
CA LEU A 32 5.92 4.67 20.97
C LEU A 32 5.70 4.72 19.45
N LYS A 33 4.92 3.78 18.90
CA LYS A 33 4.53 3.76 17.47
C LYS A 33 3.61 4.92 17.06
N ASP A 34 2.95 5.56 18.02
CA ASP A 34 2.06 6.70 17.80
C ASP A 34 2.82 8.04 17.93
N LEU A 35 4.05 8.03 18.48
CA LEU A 35 4.89 9.22 18.71
C LEU A 35 5.78 9.59 17.52
N GLY A 36 5.96 8.71 16.53
CA GLY A 36 6.79 9.03 15.37
C GLY A 36 7.02 7.86 14.42
N LYS A 37 7.48 8.19 13.21
CA LYS A 37 7.94 7.23 12.20
C LYS A 37 9.47 7.08 12.31
N PHE A 38 9.97 5.88 12.07
CA PHE A 38 11.42 5.64 12.09
C PHE A 38 12.12 6.39 10.94
N ALA A 39 13.26 7.00 11.24
CA ALA A 39 14.11 7.64 10.24
C ALA A 39 14.61 6.58 9.23
N GLY A 40 14.26 6.73 7.96
CA GLY A 40 14.59 5.77 6.89
C GLY A 40 13.40 5.02 6.31
N TRP A 41 12.17 5.23 6.81
CA TRP A 41 10.94 4.75 6.18
C TRP A 41 10.68 5.48 4.85
N ARG A 42 11.27 4.96 3.79
CA ARG A 42 11.05 5.41 2.42
C ARG A 42 10.18 4.39 1.69
N GLU A 43 9.14 4.89 1.05
CA GLU A 43 8.42 4.10 0.05
C GLU A 43 9.32 3.95 -1.18
N ASN A 44 9.48 2.73 -1.67
CA ASN A 44 10.22 2.48 -2.91
C ASN A 44 9.22 2.31 -4.05
N ALA A 45 9.38 3.09 -5.10
CA ALA A 45 8.58 2.91 -6.31
C ALA A 45 9.10 1.69 -7.07
N LEU A 46 8.22 0.73 -7.32
CA LEU A 46 8.46 -0.39 -8.21
C LEU A 46 7.82 -0.07 -9.54
N VAL A 47 8.56 -0.32 -10.62
CA VAL A 47 8.08 -0.18 -12.00
C VAL A 47 8.43 -1.47 -12.72
N GLY A 48 7.45 -2.04 -13.39
CA GLY A 48 7.56 -3.25 -14.19
C GLY A 48 6.90 -3.08 -15.56
N TYR A 49 7.33 -3.92 -16.50
CA TYR A 49 6.72 -4.03 -17.82
C TYR A 49 6.11 -5.42 -17.95
N GLY A 50 4.94 -5.52 -18.57
CA GLY A 50 4.25 -6.79 -18.75
C GLY A 50 3.30 -6.79 -19.94
N LEU A 51 2.67 -7.94 -20.16
CA LEU A 51 1.65 -8.16 -21.17
C LEU A 51 0.39 -8.66 -20.47
N VAL A 52 -0.76 -8.11 -20.86
CA VAL A 52 -2.08 -8.62 -20.44
C VAL A 52 -2.73 -9.28 -21.64
N THR A 53 -3.19 -10.51 -21.48
CA THR A 53 -3.76 -11.34 -22.55
C THR A 53 -5.24 -11.67 -22.27
N GLY A 54 -5.95 -12.20 -23.26
CA GLY A 54 -7.36 -12.59 -23.11
C GLY A 54 -8.34 -11.42 -23.17
N LEU A 55 -7.91 -10.27 -23.71
CA LEU A 55 -8.79 -9.11 -23.87
C LEU A 55 -9.83 -9.35 -24.97
N ALA A 56 -11.05 -8.85 -24.79
CA ALA A 56 -12.16 -9.05 -25.72
C ALA A 56 -12.10 -8.05 -26.91
N ASN A 57 -11.04 -8.10 -27.71
CA ASN A 57 -10.75 -7.14 -28.78
C ASN A 57 -10.58 -5.68 -28.30
N THR A 58 -10.24 -5.49 -27.03
CA THR A 58 -9.99 -4.19 -26.39
C THR A 58 -8.51 -3.93 -26.08
N GLY A 59 -7.62 -4.85 -26.46
CA GLY A 59 -6.17 -4.68 -26.39
C GLY A 59 -5.64 -3.66 -27.38
N ASP A 60 -4.31 -3.58 -27.50
CA ASP A 60 -3.67 -2.55 -28.31
C ASP A 60 -4.02 -2.69 -29.79
N SER A 61 -3.97 -1.57 -30.53
CA SER A 61 -4.13 -1.65 -31.97
C SER A 61 -2.95 -2.39 -32.59
N PRO A 62 -3.17 -3.11 -33.71
CA PRO A 62 -2.10 -3.78 -34.45
C PRO A 62 -0.98 -2.84 -34.95
N ASN A 63 -1.22 -1.53 -34.94
CA ASN A 63 -0.25 -0.52 -35.36
C ASN A 63 0.68 -0.05 -34.23
N ASN A 64 0.48 -0.51 -32.98
CA ASN A 64 1.35 -0.14 -31.87
C ASN A 64 2.69 -0.89 -31.93
N LYS A 65 3.75 -0.16 -32.30
CA LYS A 65 5.12 -0.69 -32.44
C LYS A 65 5.70 -1.24 -31.14
N ALA A 66 5.39 -0.61 -29.99
CA ALA A 66 5.94 -1.00 -28.70
C ALA A 66 5.40 -2.36 -28.23
N THR A 67 4.10 -2.58 -28.40
CA THR A 67 3.43 -3.86 -28.07
C THR A 67 3.90 -4.98 -28.98
N ARG A 68 4.01 -4.71 -30.28
CA ARG A 68 4.49 -5.68 -31.26
C ARG A 68 5.93 -6.12 -30.99
N GLN A 69 6.83 -5.19 -30.71
CA GLN A 69 8.22 -5.51 -30.41
C GLN A 69 8.33 -6.36 -29.14
N SER A 70 7.49 -6.07 -28.14
CA SER A 70 7.54 -6.78 -26.87
C SER A 70 7.01 -8.21 -26.99
N ILE A 71 5.96 -8.43 -27.78
CA ILE A 71 5.46 -9.79 -28.06
C ILE A 71 6.47 -10.58 -28.90
N ALA A 72 7.11 -9.96 -29.89
CA ALA A 72 8.18 -10.60 -30.66
C ALA A 72 9.37 -11.01 -29.77
N ASN A 73 9.77 -10.15 -28.82
CA ASN A 73 10.85 -10.46 -27.87
C ASN A 73 10.49 -11.62 -26.91
N VAL A 74 9.23 -11.71 -26.47
CA VAL A 74 8.76 -12.81 -25.62
C VAL A 74 8.73 -14.12 -26.41
N LEU A 75 8.18 -14.12 -27.62
CA LEU A 75 8.12 -15.32 -28.46
C LEU A 75 9.53 -15.79 -28.88
N ALA A 76 10.47 -14.87 -29.07
CA ALA A 76 11.87 -15.20 -29.31
C ALA A 76 12.54 -15.95 -28.14
N GLN A 77 12.10 -15.76 -26.89
CA GLN A 77 12.61 -16.55 -25.74
C GLN A 77 12.14 -18.01 -25.78
N PHE A 78 11.06 -18.29 -26.50
CA PHE A 78 10.55 -19.64 -26.73
C PHE A 78 11.01 -20.22 -28.09
N ASP A 79 12.02 -19.61 -28.71
CA ASP A 79 12.54 -19.97 -30.04
C ASP A 79 11.50 -19.85 -31.17
N VAL A 80 10.44 -19.09 -30.93
CA VAL A 80 9.38 -18.80 -31.91
C VAL A 80 9.62 -17.41 -32.49
N ALA A 81 10.31 -17.35 -33.63
CA ALA A 81 10.53 -16.11 -34.35
C ALA A 81 9.24 -15.65 -35.05
N VAL A 82 8.54 -14.68 -34.45
CA VAL A 82 7.35 -14.06 -35.04
C VAL A 82 7.67 -12.63 -35.45
N GLN A 83 7.40 -12.32 -36.73
CA GLN A 83 7.51 -10.95 -37.22
C GLN A 83 6.54 -10.05 -36.44
N PRO A 84 6.99 -8.91 -35.89
CA PRO A 84 6.14 -8.07 -35.07
C PRO A 84 4.84 -7.66 -35.79
N GLU A 85 4.83 -7.61 -37.12
CA GLU A 85 3.66 -7.30 -37.98
C GLU A 85 2.51 -8.30 -37.88
N LEU A 86 2.79 -9.55 -37.50
CA LEU A 86 1.82 -10.65 -37.49
C LEU A 86 1.13 -10.83 -36.13
N VAL A 87 1.53 -10.06 -35.13
CA VAL A 87 1.00 -10.16 -33.77
C VAL A 87 -0.38 -9.50 -33.69
N LEU A 88 -1.42 -10.29 -33.40
CA LEU A 88 -2.79 -9.83 -33.23
C LEU A 88 -2.97 -9.09 -31.88
N SER A 89 -2.62 -7.81 -31.87
CA SER A 89 -2.65 -6.96 -30.66
C SER A 89 -4.05 -6.75 -30.06
N ARG A 90 -5.16 -6.97 -30.78
CA ARG A 90 -6.49 -6.64 -30.21
C ARG A 90 -6.89 -7.47 -28.98
N ASN A 91 -6.27 -8.64 -28.77
CA ASN A 91 -6.50 -9.46 -27.57
C ASN A 91 -5.36 -9.38 -26.55
N VAL A 92 -4.33 -8.57 -26.80
CA VAL A 92 -3.14 -8.44 -25.95
C VAL A 92 -2.74 -6.97 -25.79
N ALA A 93 -2.52 -6.51 -24.57
CA ALA A 93 -2.05 -5.15 -24.31
C ALA A 93 -0.67 -5.15 -23.66
N ALA A 94 0.18 -4.23 -24.10
CA ALA A 94 1.41 -3.89 -23.39
C ALA A 94 1.07 -2.98 -22.20
N VAL A 95 1.50 -3.38 -21.00
CA VAL A 95 1.16 -2.67 -19.78
C VAL A 95 2.39 -2.27 -18.98
N MET A 96 2.26 -1.14 -18.29
CA MET A 96 3.17 -0.71 -17.24
C MET A 96 2.52 -1.07 -15.90
N VAL A 97 3.29 -1.71 -15.04
CA VAL A 97 2.88 -2.04 -13.68
C VAL A 97 3.67 -1.15 -12.74
N THR A 98 2.98 -0.41 -11.90
CA THR A 98 3.61 0.45 -10.88
C THR A 98 3.09 0.06 -9.51
N ALA A 99 3.97 0.03 -8.53
CA ALA A 99 3.60 -0.29 -7.16
C ALA A 99 4.45 0.51 -6.18
N LYS A 100 3.95 0.69 -4.97
CA LYS A 100 4.72 1.28 -3.87
C LYS A 100 5.06 0.20 -2.88
N LEU A 101 6.34 -0.13 -2.76
CA LEU A 101 6.83 -1.11 -1.81
C LEU A 101 6.97 -0.46 -0.42
N PRO A 102 6.22 -0.93 0.59
CA PRO A 102 6.39 -0.46 1.96
C PRO A 102 7.78 -0.80 2.50
N PRO A 103 8.36 0.04 3.38
CA PRO A 103 9.71 -0.16 3.92
C PRO A 103 9.85 -1.41 4.82
N VAL A 104 8.74 -2.04 5.20
CA VAL A 104 8.70 -3.22 6.09
C VAL A 104 8.08 -4.45 5.43
N ALA A 105 7.93 -4.44 4.09
CA ALA A 105 7.43 -5.59 3.35
C ALA A 105 8.39 -6.78 3.43
N ARG A 106 7.83 -7.97 3.59
CA ARG A 106 8.53 -9.26 3.67
C ARG A 106 8.20 -10.14 2.48
N GLN A 107 9.02 -11.16 2.25
CA GLN A 107 8.73 -12.15 1.22
C GLN A 107 7.40 -12.84 1.52
N GLY A 108 6.50 -12.85 0.53
CA GLY A 108 5.15 -13.40 0.66
C GLY A 108 4.07 -12.36 0.95
N ASP A 109 4.43 -11.10 1.24
CA ASP A 109 3.44 -10.04 1.41
C ASP A 109 2.79 -9.68 0.06
N SER A 110 1.48 -9.50 0.06
CA SER A 110 0.74 -8.97 -1.08
C SER A 110 0.92 -7.46 -1.18
N ILE A 111 1.17 -6.96 -2.38
CA ILE A 111 1.34 -5.53 -2.65
C ILE A 111 0.32 -5.12 -3.71
N ASP A 112 -0.39 -4.03 -3.44
CA ASP A 112 -1.29 -3.43 -4.41
C ASP A 112 -0.49 -2.81 -5.55
N VAL A 113 -0.89 -3.15 -6.78
CA VAL A 113 -0.24 -2.67 -8.00
C VAL A 113 -1.24 -1.93 -8.86
N THR A 114 -0.79 -0.88 -9.53
CA THR A 114 -1.55 -0.16 -10.54
C THR A 114 -1.03 -0.56 -11.91
N VAL A 115 -1.92 -1.09 -12.73
CA VAL A 115 -1.63 -1.50 -14.10
C VAL A 115 -2.23 -0.48 -15.07
N THR A 116 -1.41 0.01 -15.99
CA THR A 116 -1.83 0.95 -17.04
C THR A 116 -1.42 0.44 -18.41
N SER A 117 -2.26 0.70 -19.42
CA SER A 117 -1.86 0.45 -20.81
C SER A 117 -0.77 1.43 -21.21
N ILE A 118 0.30 0.93 -21.82
CA ILE A 118 1.33 1.76 -22.47
C ILE A 118 0.87 2.16 -23.87
N GLY A 119 0.02 1.32 -24.48
CA GLY A 119 -0.53 1.54 -25.79
C GLY A 119 -1.93 2.12 -25.79
N ASP A 120 -2.64 1.88 -26.88
CA ASP A 120 -3.97 2.40 -27.19
C ASP A 120 -5.09 1.38 -26.90
N ALA A 121 -4.83 0.39 -26.05
CA ALA A 121 -5.86 -0.50 -25.53
C ALA A 121 -7.05 0.29 -24.96
N ARG A 122 -8.26 -0.10 -25.38
CA ARG A 122 -9.52 0.53 -24.96
C ARG A 122 -9.92 0.12 -23.54
N SER A 123 -9.58 -1.11 -23.14
CA SER A 123 -9.90 -1.65 -21.82
C SER A 123 -9.02 -2.85 -21.48
N LEU A 124 -8.56 -2.91 -20.23
CA LEU A 124 -7.84 -4.04 -19.65
C LEU A 124 -8.76 -4.99 -18.85
N VAL A 125 -10.05 -4.66 -18.74
CA VAL A 125 -11.03 -5.45 -17.96
C VAL A 125 -11.21 -6.83 -18.57
N GLY A 126 -11.17 -7.87 -17.72
CA GLY A 126 -11.29 -9.27 -18.12
C GLY A 126 -10.01 -9.88 -18.69
N GLY A 127 -8.93 -9.10 -18.79
CA GLY A 127 -7.61 -9.60 -19.15
C GLY A 127 -6.94 -10.32 -17.97
N LEU A 128 -6.05 -11.25 -18.32
CA LEU A 128 -5.19 -11.98 -17.39
C LEU A 128 -3.74 -11.54 -17.61
N CYS A 129 -3.00 -11.36 -16.52
CA CYS A 129 -1.57 -11.11 -16.52
C CYS A 129 -0.76 -12.42 -16.60
#